data_AF-I7C6N2-F1
#
_entry.id   AF-I7C6N2-F1
#
_cell.length_a   1.000
_cell.length_b   1.000
_cell.length_c   1.000
_cell.angle_alpha   90.00
_cell.angle_beta   90.00
_cell.angle_gamma   90.00
#
_symmetry.space_group_name_H-M   'P 1'
#
loop_
_entity.id
_entity.type
_entity.pdbx_description
1 polymer ?
#
loop_
_entity_poly.entity_id
_entity_poly.type
_entity_poly.pdbx_seq_one_letter_code
_entity_poly.pdbx_strand_id
1 'polypeptide(L)'
;MSSNSKQDLLEWLQSDYRMLGWNTIFAIQKDKADTLLTQEYIRRFKTSSYLDPISGETAPDNGYKVYMQNFVLDHPRLSFDNADITGSRASLRMKILGGNQVGLKQVGAHWYPQRIDRIEPLVGPELRLRLELSDVPGYVADNGALTLDLHNSDDFVVTFSDSRRVRELGGGLLQGAVPRVAGPSTRLVIRQHRTWRK
;
A
#
# COMPACT_ATOMS: atom_id res chain seq x y z
N MET A 1 1.54 -4.58 38.18
CA MET A 1 1.28 -3.35 37.41
C MET A 1 -0.16 -2.96 37.65
N SER A 2 -0.39 -1.75 38.17
CA SER A 2 -1.72 -1.26 38.55
C SER A 2 -2.60 -1.12 37.31
N SER A 3 -3.71 -1.85 37.29
CA SER A 3 -4.77 -1.68 36.29
C SER A 3 -5.46 -0.35 36.56
N ASN A 4 -5.18 0.70 35.78
CA ASN A 4 -5.95 1.95 35.87
C ASN A 4 -7.41 1.67 35.47
N SER A 5 -8.37 2.18 36.24
CA SER A 5 -9.78 2.04 35.88
C SER A 5 -10.09 2.93 34.67
N LYS A 6 -11.16 2.59 33.92
CA LYS A 6 -11.62 3.40 32.79
C LYS A 6 -11.91 4.85 33.23
N GLN A 7 -12.42 5.02 34.45
CA GLN A 7 -12.77 6.32 35.03
C GLN A 7 -11.51 7.18 35.19
N ASP A 8 -10.46 6.61 35.78
CA ASP A 8 -9.19 7.30 36.04
C ASP A 8 -8.52 7.73 34.72
N LEU A 9 -8.59 6.89 33.68
CA LEU A 9 -8.07 7.24 32.35
C LEU A 9 -8.86 8.38 31.69
N LEU A 10 -10.19 8.42 31.86
CA LEU A 10 -11.01 9.49 31.29
C LEU A 10 -10.78 10.82 32.01
N GLU A 11 -10.72 10.82 33.34
CA GLU A 11 -10.37 12.00 34.13
C GLU A 11 -8.95 12.50 33.80
N TRP A 12 -8.01 11.57 33.63
CA TRP A 12 -6.66 11.89 33.20
C TRP A 12 -6.61 12.51 31.79
N LEU A 13 -7.41 12.02 30.84
CA LEU A 13 -7.48 12.57 29.47
C LEU A 13 -8.18 13.93 29.39
N GLN A 14 -9.11 14.23 30.31
CA GLN A 14 -9.92 15.45 30.29
C GLN A 14 -9.14 16.76 30.50
N SER A 15 -7.88 16.72 30.95
CA SER A 15 -7.10 17.96 31.06
C SER A 15 -6.70 18.50 29.67
N ASP A 16 -7.13 19.72 29.36
CA ASP A 16 -7.04 20.38 28.04
C ASP A 16 -5.69 20.24 27.30
N TYR A 17 -4.58 20.26 28.03
CA TYR A 17 -3.24 20.21 27.43
C TYR A 17 -2.85 18.83 26.89
N ARG A 18 -3.51 17.74 27.33
CA ARG A 18 -3.08 16.37 26.99
C ARG A 18 -3.61 15.89 25.65
N MET A 19 -4.80 16.35 25.27
CA MET A 19 -5.39 16.01 23.98
C MET A 19 -5.18 17.10 22.92
N LEU A 20 -4.46 18.19 23.24
CA LEU A 20 -4.15 19.28 22.29
C LEU A 20 -5.41 19.78 21.53
N GLY A 21 -6.56 19.81 22.20
CA GLY A 21 -7.85 20.21 21.60
C GLY A 21 -8.57 19.12 20.78
N TRP A 22 -8.04 17.91 20.66
CA TRP A 22 -8.69 16.80 19.97
C TRP A 22 -9.71 16.10 20.87
N ASN A 23 -10.92 15.83 20.34
CA ASN A 23 -11.96 15.12 21.09
C ASN A 23 -11.65 13.62 21.31
N THR A 24 -10.82 13.02 20.44
CA THR A 24 -10.45 11.61 20.52
C THR A 24 -9.13 11.37 19.79
N ILE A 25 -8.22 10.61 20.41
CA ILE A 25 -6.98 10.13 19.80
C ILE A 25 -7.04 8.60 19.75
N PHE A 26 -6.78 8.02 18.58
CA PHE A 26 -6.65 6.57 18.39
C PHE A 26 -5.19 6.22 18.13
N ALA A 27 -4.63 5.33 18.95
CA ALA A 27 -3.28 4.81 18.78
C ALA A 27 -3.34 3.29 18.61
N ILE A 28 -2.65 2.77 17.59
CA ILE A 28 -2.49 1.35 17.35
C ILE A 28 -1.01 1.03 17.19
N GLN A 29 -0.56 -0.06 17.79
CA GLN A 29 0.80 -0.56 17.58
C GLN A 29 0.95 -1.06 16.14
N LYS A 30 2.15 -0.89 15.57
CA LYS A 30 2.44 -1.25 14.17
C LYS A 30 2.14 -2.72 13.87
N ASP A 31 2.55 -3.64 14.75
CA ASP A 31 2.31 -5.08 14.61
C ASP A 31 0.81 -5.40 14.55
N LYS A 32 -0.01 -4.70 15.34
CA LYS A 32 -1.48 -4.82 15.31
C LYS A 32 -2.07 -4.28 14.02
N ALA A 33 -1.58 -3.15 13.53
CA ALA A 33 -2.01 -2.63 12.23
C ALA A 33 -1.67 -3.62 11.10
N ASP A 34 -0.43 -4.11 11.02
CA ASP A 34 0.00 -5.10 10.02
C ASP A 34 -0.83 -6.40 10.09
N THR A 35 -1.17 -6.85 11.30
CA THR A 35 -2.06 -8.01 11.51
C THR A 35 -3.45 -7.77 10.92
N LEU A 36 -4.03 -6.60 11.15
CA LEU A 36 -5.35 -6.24 10.62
C LEU A 36 -5.34 -6.16 9.09
N LEU A 37 -4.27 -5.63 8.49
CA LEU A 37 -4.10 -5.62 7.03
C LEU A 37 -4.01 -7.02 6.44
N THR A 38 -3.29 -7.91 7.12
CA THR A 38 -3.16 -9.31 6.72
C THR A 38 -4.51 -10.04 6.80
N GLN A 39 -5.27 -9.83 7.88
CA GLN A 39 -6.61 -10.42 8.03
C GLN A 39 -7.58 -9.92 6.96
N GLU A 40 -7.55 -8.62 6.65
CA GLU A 40 -8.37 -8.04 5.59
C GLU A 40 -8.02 -8.63 4.23
N TYR A 41 -6.73 -8.82 3.94
CA TYR A 41 -6.26 -9.51 2.74
C TYR A 41 -6.76 -10.94 2.68
N ILE A 42 -6.57 -11.76 3.71
CA ILE A 42 -7.03 -13.16 3.73
C ILE A 42 -8.55 -13.22 3.49
N ARG A 43 -9.31 -12.31 4.09
CA ARG A 43 -10.75 -12.21 3.90
C ARG A 43 -11.11 -11.91 2.44
N ARG A 44 -10.37 -11.03 1.79
CA ARG A 44 -10.60 -10.63 0.38
C ARG A 44 -9.95 -11.56 -0.64
N PHE A 45 -9.03 -12.42 -0.23
CA PHE A 45 -8.20 -13.23 -1.15
C PHE A 45 -9.03 -14.16 -2.05
N LYS A 46 -10.20 -14.59 -1.59
CA LYS A 46 -11.13 -15.46 -2.36
C LYS A 46 -12.33 -14.70 -2.93
N THR A 47 -12.37 -13.39 -2.80
CA THR A 47 -13.46 -12.56 -3.33
C THR A 47 -12.95 -11.76 -4.52
N SER A 48 -13.85 -11.39 -5.44
CA SER A 48 -13.54 -10.50 -6.58
C SER A 48 -13.30 -9.04 -6.16
N SER A 49 -12.85 -8.81 -4.93
CA SER A 49 -12.79 -7.48 -4.30
C SER A 49 -11.39 -7.09 -3.85
N TYR A 50 -10.38 -7.79 -4.35
CA TYR A 50 -8.98 -7.41 -4.19
C TYR A 50 -8.47 -6.75 -5.48
N LEU A 51 -7.27 -6.15 -5.45
CA LEU A 51 -6.68 -5.52 -6.64
C LEU A 51 -6.62 -6.53 -7.79
N ASP A 52 -7.30 -6.23 -8.90
CA ASP A 52 -7.18 -7.07 -10.09
C ASP A 52 -5.72 -7.12 -10.55
N PRO A 53 -5.30 -8.20 -11.22
CA PRO A 53 -3.97 -8.28 -11.80
C PRO A 53 -3.68 -7.09 -12.72
N ILE A 54 -2.53 -6.47 -12.53
CA ILE A 54 -2.14 -5.28 -13.29
C ILE A 54 -1.38 -5.71 -14.54
N SER A 55 -1.81 -5.21 -15.70
CA SER A 55 -1.10 -5.40 -16.97
C SER A 55 -0.87 -4.06 -17.65
N GLY A 56 0.26 -3.91 -18.33
CA GLY A 56 0.57 -2.70 -19.08
C GLY A 56 2.03 -2.64 -19.51
N GLU A 57 2.38 -1.58 -20.22
CA GLU A 57 3.75 -1.34 -20.67
C GLU A 57 4.30 -0.04 -20.12
N THR A 58 5.58 -0.03 -19.77
CA THR A 58 6.29 1.19 -19.41
C THR A 58 6.42 2.11 -20.63
N ALA A 59 6.58 3.40 -20.37
CA ALA A 59 7.03 4.32 -21.41
C ALA A 59 8.34 3.80 -22.05
N PRO A 60 8.47 3.84 -23.39
CA PRO A 60 9.72 3.53 -24.07
C PRO A 60 10.85 4.43 -23.60
N ASP A 61 12.02 3.83 -23.41
CA ASP A 61 13.18 4.50 -22.88
C ASP A 61 14.45 3.98 -23.57
N ASN A 62 15.12 4.84 -24.34
CA ASN A 62 16.33 4.48 -25.09
C ASN A 62 16.20 3.17 -25.91
N GLY A 63 15.05 2.96 -26.56
CA GLY A 63 14.78 1.76 -27.35
C GLY A 63 14.55 0.50 -26.50
N TYR A 64 14.23 0.64 -25.22
CA TYR A 64 13.84 -0.44 -24.32
C TYR A 64 12.50 -0.11 -23.66
N LYS A 65 11.64 -1.11 -23.47
CA LYS A 65 10.45 -1.00 -22.62
C LYS A 65 10.15 -2.32 -21.94
N VAL A 66 9.38 -2.27 -20.86
CA VAL A 66 8.95 -3.46 -20.13
C VAL A 66 7.44 -3.61 -20.26
N TYR A 67 6.99 -4.78 -20.67
CA TYR A 67 5.60 -5.19 -20.59
C TYR A 67 5.39 -6.06 -19.36
N MET A 68 4.47 -5.66 -18.50
CA MET A 68 4.02 -6.40 -17.33
C MET A 68 2.70 -7.06 -17.66
N GLN A 69 2.63 -8.37 -17.47
CA GLN A 69 1.43 -9.15 -17.71
C GLN A 69 0.97 -9.81 -16.42
N ASN A 70 -0.27 -9.52 -16.02
CA ASN A 70 -0.95 -10.12 -14.87
C ASN A 70 -0.14 -10.04 -13.57
N PHE A 71 0.42 -8.87 -13.26
CA PHE A 71 1.11 -8.66 -11.99
C PHE A 71 0.10 -8.71 -10.83
N VAL A 72 0.24 -9.73 -9.98
CA VAL A 72 -0.63 -9.91 -8.81
C VAL A 72 0.09 -9.37 -7.58
N LEU A 73 -0.49 -8.38 -6.92
CA LEU A 73 0.05 -7.82 -5.68
C LEU A 73 -0.46 -8.59 -4.46
N ASP A 74 0.37 -8.70 -3.42
CA ASP A 74 -0.03 -9.22 -2.11
C ASP A 74 -0.60 -8.13 -1.21
N HIS A 75 -0.91 -8.48 0.05
CA HIS A 75 -1.36 -7.53 1.06
C HIS A 75 -0.41 -6.34 1.27
N PRO A 76 -0.95 -5.11 1.40
CA PRO A 76 -0.15 -3.96 1.76
C PRO A 76 0.41 -4.09 3.17
N ARG A 77 1.68 -3.74 3.34
CA ARG A 77 2.34 -3.54 4.64
C ARG A 77 2.68 -2.07 4.82
N LEU A 78 2.20 -1.47 5.90
CA LEU A 78 2.39 -0.06 6.19
C LEU A 78 3.49 0.10 7.25
N SER A 79 4.53 0.88 6.95
CA SER A 79 5.48 1.34 7.97
C SER A 79 5.44 2.85 8.05
N PHE A 80 5.41 3.37 9.26
CA PHE A 80 5.60 4.79 9.49
C PHE A 80 7.12 5.00 9.58
N ASP A 81 7.64 5.81 8.67
CA ASP A 81 9.01 6.30 8.82
C ASP A 81 9.00 7.25 10.02
N ASN A 82 10.13 7.48 10.70
CA ASN A 82 10.17 8.35 11.88
C ASN A 82 9.54 9.71 11.54
N ALA A 83 8.26 9.86 11.89
CA ALA A 83 7.50 11.06 11.64
C ALA A 83 8.07 12.10 12.59
N ASP A 84 8.80 13.05 12.05
CA ASP A 84 9.06 14.26 12.80
C ASP A 84 7.72 14.98 13.04
N ILE A 85 7.66 15.84 14.04
CA ILE A 85 6.46 16.63 14.36
C ILE A 85 5.97 17.46 13.16
N THR A 86 6.82 17.67 12.16
CA THR A 86 6.59 18.53 11.00
C THR A 86 6.07 17.80 9.75
N GLY A 87 6.13 16.46 9.71
CA GLY A 87 5.77 15.66 8.55
C GLY A 87 5.49 14.21 8.91
N SER A 88 4.26 13.77 8.63
CA SER A 88 3.84 12.38 8.87
C SER A 88 4.00 11.57 7.60
N ARG A 89 5.08 10.80 7.52
CA ARG A 89 5.39 9.96 6.37
C ARG A 89 5.16 8.49 6.66
N ALA A 90 4.64 7.79 5.66
CA ALA A 90 4.54 6.35 5.68
C ALA A 90 5.01 5.73 4.36
N SER A 91 5.59 4.55 4.47
CA SER A 91 5.98 3.70 3.36
C SER A 91 4.99 2.53 3.25
N LEU A 92 4.44 2.31 2.06
CA LEU A 92 3.59 1.16 1.74
C LEU A 92 4.35 0.19 0.84
N ARG A 93 4.29 -1.09 1.19
CA ARG A 93 4.99 -2.15 0.43
C ARG A 93 4.07 -3.32 0.11
N MET A 94 4.15 -3.80 -1.13
CA MET A 94 3.44 -4.98 -1.63
C MET A 94 4.40 -5.84 -2.46
N LYS A 95 4.43 -7.15 -2.22
CA LYS A 95 5.14 -8.13 -3.05
C LYS A 95 4.30 -8.42 -4.29
N ILE A 96 4.98 -8.67 -5.39
CA ILE A 96 4.38 -9.18 -6.62
C ILE A 96 4.49 -10.71 -6.55
N LEU A 97 3.35 -11.37 -6.44
CA LEU A 97 3.23 -12.81 -6.25
C LEU A 97 3.27 -13.59 -7.56
N GLY A 98 2.98 -12.94 -8.68
CA GLY A 98 2.92 -13.60 -9.97
C GLY A 98 2.75 -12.62 -11.11
N GLY A 99 2.85 -13.15 -12.33
CA GLY A 99 2.83 -12.39 -13.57
C GLY A 99 4.07 -12.68 -14.43
N ASN A 100 4.10 -12.09 -15.62
CA ASN A 100 5.24 -12.17 -16.52
C ASN A 100 5.79 -10.77 -16.80
N GLN A 101 7.11 -10.63 -16.76
CA GLN A 101 7.82 -9.44 -17.19
C GLN A 101 8.46 -9.72 -18.55
N VAL A 102 8.17 -8.90 -19.55
CA VAL A 102 8.74 -9.01 -20.89
C VAL A 102 9.54 -7.76 -21.19
N GLY A 103 10.87 -7.90 -21.25
CA GLY A 103 11.76 -6.85 -21.74
C GLY A 103 11.73 -6.81 -23.26
N LEU A 104 11.38 -5.66 -23.82
CA LEU A 104 11.27 -5.42 -25.25
C LEU A 104 12.38 -4.46 -25.70
N LYS A 105 13.05 -4.80 -26.80
CA LYS A 105 14.05 -3.96 -27.44
C LYS A 105 13.57 -3.50 -28.81
N GLN A 106 13.80 -2.23 -29.11
CA GLN A 106 13.48 -1.64 -30.40
C GLN A 106 14.56 -1.97 -31.43
N VAL A 107 14.13 -2.45 -32.60
CA VAL A 107 14.97 -2.63 -33.78
C VAL A 107 14.22 -2.02 -34.96
N GLY A 108 14.73 -0.89 -35.47
CA GLY A 108 14.00 -0.08 -36.44
C GLY A 108 12.66 0.41 -35.88
N ALA A 109 11.57 0.14 -36.62
CA ALA A 109 10.21 0.52 -36.22
C ALA A 109 9.49 -0.56 -35.37
N HIS A 110 10.15 -1.67 -35.05
CA HIS A 110 9.52 -2.83 -34.40
C HIS A 110 10.11 -3.11 -33.01
N TRP A 111 9.29 -3.70 -32.15
CA TRP A 111 9.65 -4.12 -30.81
C TRP A 111 9.76 -5.64 -30.76
N TYR A 112 10.88 -6.14 -30.24
CA TYR A 112 11.14 -7.58 -30.13
C TYR A 112 11.36 -7.98 -28.67
N PRO A 113 10.80 -9.12 -28.22
CA PRO A 113 11.08 -9.64 -26.88
C PRO A 113 12.55 -10.04 -26.80
N GLN A 114 13.26 -9.45 -25.84
CA GLN A 114 14.65 -9.78 -25.53
C GLN A 114 14.74 -10.72 -24.32
N ARG A 115 13.79 -10.59 -23.38
CA ARG A 115 13.77 -11.37 -22.14
C ARG A 115 12.34 -11.56 -21.66
N ILE A 116 12.02 -12.75 -21.18
CA ILE A 116 10.75 -13.08 -20.55
C ILE A 116 11.08 -13.69 -19.20
N ASP A 117 10.66 -13.04 -18.12
CA ASP A 117 10.77 -13.54 -16.76
C ASP A 117 9.39 -13.87 -16.22
N ARG A 118 9.26 -15.04 -15.61
CA ARG A 118 8.09 -15.40 -14.82
C ARG A 118 8.34 -15.04 -13.37
N ILE A 119 7.41 -14.31 -12.77
CA ILE A 119 7.49 -13.95 -11.37
C ILE A 119 6.97 -15.11 -10.52
N GLU A 120 7.80 -15.52 -9.56
CA GLU A 120 7.46 -16.53 -8.56
C GLU A 120 7.37 -15.89 -7.16
N PRO A 121 6.39 -16.27 -6.32
CA PRO A 121 6.13 -15.59 -5.04
C PRO A 121 7.33 -15.54 -4.08
N LEU A 122 8.21 -16.56 -4.11
CA LEU A 122 9.30 -16.72 -3.16
C LEU A 122 10.40 -15.65 -3.34
N VAL A 123 10.69 -15.29 -4.58
CA VAL A 123 11.74 -14.33 -4.99
C VAL A 123 11.14 -13.14 -5.76
N GLY A 124 9.83 -12.94 -5.61
CA GLY A 124 9.08 -11.94 -6.34
C GLY A 124 9.52 -10.51 -6.00
N PRO A 125 9.49 -9.60 -7.00
CA PRO A 125 9.81 -8.20 -6.78
C PRO A 125 8.78 -7.52 -5.86
N GLU A 126 9.15 -6.37 -5.31
CA GLU A 126 8.30 -5.58 -4.42
C GLU A 126 7.94 -4.25 -5.10
N LEU A 127 6.69 -3.85 -5.01
CA LEU A 127 6.23 -2.48 -5.21
C LEU A 127 6.37 -1.73 -3.88
N ARG A 128 7.03 -0.58 -3.94
CA ARG A 128 7.14 0.42 -2.87
C ARG A 128 6.52 1.71 -3.34
N LEU A 129 5.84 2.40 -2.43
CA LEU A 129 5.37 3.76 -2.63
C LEU A 129 5.43 4.48 -1.29
N ARG A 130 5.49 5.81 -1.35
CA ARG A 130 5.53 6.69 -0.21
C ARG A 130 4.20 7.45 -0.10
N LEU A 131 3.81 7.70 1.14
CA LEU A 131 2.58 8.37 1.54
C LEU A 131 2.99 9.55 2.41
N GLU A 132 2.65 10.76 1.98
CA GLU A 132 2.58 11.91 2.86
C GLU A 132 1.19 11.92 3.48
N LEU A 133 1.07 11.64 4.79
CA LEU A 133 -0.23 11.40 5.43
C LEU A 133 -1.11 12.66 5.50
N SER A 134 -0.54 13.86 5.31
CA SER A 134 -1.32 15.08 5.10
C SER A 134 -2.07 15.09 3.78
N ASP A 135 -1.53 14.40 2.76
CA ASP A 135 -2.00 14.46 1.37
C ASP A 135 -2.74 13.19 0.96
N VAL A 136 -2.73 12.18 1.83
CA VAL A 136 -3.48 10.92 1.74
C VAL A 136 -4.67 10.98 2.70
N PRO A 137 -5.83 11.51 2.26
CA PRO A 137 -6.99 11.65 3.14
C PRO A 137 -7.44 10.28 3.67
N GLY A 138 -7.50 10.21 5.00
CA GLY A 138 -8.02 9.07 5.72
C GLY A 138 -9.53 9.20 5.95
N TYR A 139 -10.33 8.23 5.52
CA TYR A 139 -11.78 8.20 5.81
C TYR A 139 -12.11 7.07 6.78
N VAL A 140 -12.84 7.38 7.85
CA VAL A 140 -13.43 6.38 8.74
C VAL A 140 -14.91 6.28 8.41
N ALA A 141 -15.33 5.13 7.90
CA ALA A 141 -16.75 4.87 7.66
C ALA A 141 -17.50 4.61 8.98
N ASP A 142 -18.83 4.72 8.97
CA ASP A 142 -19.69 4.51 10.15
C ASP A 142 -19.51 3.15 10.84
N ASN A 143 -19.01 2.16 10.10
CA ASN A 143 -18.68 0.82 10.63
C ASN A 143 -17.25 0.70 11.18
N GLY A 144 -16.54 1.82 11.35
CA GLY A 144 -15.18 1.89 11.89
C GLY A 144 -14.09 1.49 10.89
N ALA A 145 -14.42 1.32 9.61
CA ALA A 145 -13.44 1.02 8.57
C ALA A 145 -12.61 2.28 8.22
N LEU A 146 -11.31 2.25 8.49
CA LEU A 146 -10.36 3.23 7.95
C LEU A 146 -10.20 3.05 6.42
N THR A 147 -9.78 4.07 5.69
CA THR A 147 -9.57 4.08 4.25
C THR A 147 -8.49 5.08 3.96
N LEU A 148 -7.47 4.70 3.19
CA LEU A 148 -6.45 5.62 2.71
C LEU A 148 -6.59 5.75 1.20
N ASP A 149 -6.76 6.97 0.70
CA ASP A 149 -6.77 7.25 -0.73
C ASP A 149 -5.33 7.35 -1.27
N LEU A 150 -4.90 6.33 -2.00
CA LEU A 150 -3.54 6.24 -2.54
C LEU A 150 -3.35 7.09 -3.82
N HIS A 151 -4.34 7.84 -4.28
CA HIS A 151 -4.21 8.61 -5.52
C HIS A 151 -3.06 9.63 -5.50
N ASN A 152 -2.86 10.29 -4.35
CA ASN A 152 -1.82 11.30 -4.15
C ASN A 152 -0.51 10.72 -3.59
N SER A 153 -0.30 9.41 -3.70
CA SER A 153 0.95 8.79 -3.29
C SER A 153 2.07 9.01 -4.32
N ASP A 154 3.30 8.98 -3.84
CA ASP A 154 4.50 9.29 -4.62
C ASP A 154 5.56 8.17 -4.52
N ASP A 155 6.68 8.38 -5.23
CA ASP A 155 7.86 7.49 -5.19
C ASP A 155 7.56 6.01 -5.43
N PHE A 156 6.75 5.73 -6.46
CA PHE A 156 6.47 4.36 -6.89
C PHE A 156 7.76 3.74 -7.45
N VAL A 157 8.19 2.63 -6.86
CA VAL A 157 9.38 1.88 -7.28
C VAL A 157 9.09 0.40 -7.26
N VAL A 158 9.45 -0.31 -8.34
CA VAL A 158 9.33 -1.77 -8.41
C VAL A 158 10.70 -2.43 -8.49
N THR A 159 10.98 -3.44 -7.67
CA THR A 159 12.34 -3.98 -7.51
C THR A 159 12.73 -5.10 -8.49
N PHE A 160 12.08 -5.21 -9.65
CA PHE A 160 12.33 -6.33 -10.60
C PHE A 160 13.59 -6.18 -11.46
N SER A 161 14.32 -5.08 -11.33
CA SER A 161 15.54 -4.81 -12.09
C SER A 161 16.58 -4.14 -11.21
N ASP A 162 17.86 -4.43 -11.46
CA ASP A 162 18.97 -3.73 -10.81
C ASP A 162 19.13 -2.29 -11.36
N SER A 163 18.58 -2.01 -12.55
CA SER A 163 18.59 -0.68 -13.15
C SER A 163 17.57 0.23 -12.46
N ARG A 164 18.06 1.25 -11.76
CA ARG A 164 17.22 2.28 -11.12
C ARG A 164 16.18 2.86 -12.09
N ARG A 165 16.59 3.19 -13.32
CA ARG A 165 15.71 3.76 -14.34
C ARG A 165 14.56 2.81 -14.71
N VAL A 166 14.85 1.52 -14.86
CA VAL A 166 13.83 0.51 -15.16
C VAL A 166 12.86 0.31 -13.99
N ARG A 167 13.36 0.39 -12.75
CA ARG A 167 12.51 0.34 -11.55
C ARG A 167 11.56 1.53 -11.45
N GLU A 168 12.03 2.73 -11.79
CA GLU A 168 11.24 3.97 -11.80
C GLU A 168 10.18 3.95 -12.92
N LEU A 169 10.54 3.47 -14.12
CA LEU A 169 9.59 3.27 -15.23
C LEU A 169 8.48 2.28 -14.86
N GLY A 170 8.84 1.18 -14.20
CA GLY A 170 7.86 0.23 -13.70
C GLY A 170 6.97 0.82 -12.60
N GLY A 171 7.55 1.65 -11.74
CA GLY A 171 6.84 2.42 -10.74
C GLY A 171 5.80 3.36 -11.36
N GLY A 172 6.17 4.12 -12.39
CA GLY A 172 5.25 5.03 -13.09
C GLY A 172 4.06 4.32 -13.72
N LEU A 173 4.24 3.11 -14.27
CA LEU A 173 3.12 2.29 -14.74
C LEU A 173 2.16 1.93 -13.60
N LEU A 174 2.70 1.49 -12.45
CA LEU A 174 1.89 1.12 -11.30
C LEU A 174 1.24 2.32 -10.61
N GLN A 175 1.85 3.50 -10.62
CA GLN A 175 1.23 4.73 -10.15
C GLN A 175 -0.04 5.06 -10.93
N GLY A 176 -0.05 4.84 -12.24
CA GLY A 176 -1.25 5.02 -13.07
C GLY A 176 -2.29 3.90 -12.90
N ALA A 177 -1.86 2.69 -12.56
CA ALA A 177 -2.73 1.51 -12.52
C ALA A 177 -3.35 1.27 -11.13
N VAL A 178 -2.58 1.40 -10.04
CA VAL A 178 -3.05 1.11 -8.67
C VAL A 178 -4.33 1.89 -8.33
N PRO A 179 -4.45 3.20 -8.61
CA PRO A 179 -5.69 3.94 -8.35
C PRO A 179 -6.87 3.59 -9.28
N ARG A 180 -6.61 2.95 -10.44
CA ARG A 180 -7.65 2.59 -11.42
C ARG A 180 -8.23 1.20 -11.17
N VAL A 181 -7.36 0.28 -10.79
CA VAL A 181 -7.69 -1.11 -10.50
C VAL A 181 -8.25 -1.25 -9.09
N ALA A 182 -7.84 -0.34 -8.21
CA ALA A 182 -8.54 -0.10 -6.97
C ALA A 182 -9.74 0.83 -7.26
N GLY A 183 -10.94 0.27 -7.48
CA GLY A 183 -12.17 1.06 -7.61
C GLY A 183 -12.55 1.79 -6.29
N PRO A 184 -13.83 2.03 -5.97
CA PRO A 184 -14.23 2.55 -4.64
C PRO A 184 -13.77 1.68 -3.44
N SER A 185 -13.14 0.54 -3.74
CA SER A 185 -12.47 -0.41 -2.86
C SER A 185 -11.01 -0.09 -2.52
N THR A 186 -10.44 1.06 -2.93
CA THR A 186 -9.15 1.64 -2.43
C THR A 186 -9.28 2.11 -0.98
N ARG A 187 -9.81 1.23 -0.16
CA ARG A 187 -10.03 1.41 1.26
C ARG A 187 -9.13 0.41 1.95
N LEU A 188 -8.02 0.89 2.49
CA LEU A 188 -7.26 0.15 3.48
C LEU A 188 -8.11 0.05 4.75
N VAL A 189 -9.02 -0.93 4.74
CA VAL A 189 -10.01 -1.12 5.80
C VAL A 189 -9.39 -1.85 6.97
N ILE A 190 -9.00 -1.08 7.97
CA ILE A 190 -8.70 -1.59 9.29
C ILE A 190 -10.03 -1.68 10.06
N ARG A 191 -10.48 -2.90 10.41
CA ARG A 191 -11.66 -3.13 11.27
C ARG A 191 -11.24 -3.79 12.57
N GLN A 192 -11.56 -3.17 13.69
CA GLN A 192 -11.48 -3.80 15.01
C GLN A 192 -12.73 -4.65 15.25
N HIS A 193 -12.58 -5.97 15.40
CA HIS A 193 -13.66 -6.82 15.88
C HIS A 193 -13.83 -6.60 17.39
N ARG A 194 -14.93 -5.95 17.80
CA ARG A 194 -15.36 -5.96 19.20
C ARG A 194 -15.98 -7.32 19.52
N THR A 195 -15.20 -8.23 20.11
CA THR A 195 -15.75 -9.32 20.92
C THR A 195 -15.74 -8.90 22.38
N TRP A 196 -16.67 -8.04 22.77
CA TRP A 196 -17.05 -7.91 24.18
C TRP A 196 -18.18 -8.91 24.40
N ARG A 197 -17.84 -10.13 24.85
CA ARG A 197 -18.83 -10.94 25.57
C ARG A 197 -19.14 -10.19 26.86
N LYS A 198 -20.43 -9.89 27.06
CA LYS A 198 -20.96 -9.50 28.36
C LYS A 198 -20.79 -10.65 29.34
#